data_AF-A0A1Y1RAU3-F1
#
_entry.id   AF-A0A1Y1RAU3-F1
#
_cell.length_a   1.000
_cell.length_b   1.000
_cell.length_c   1.000
_cell.angle_alpha   90.00
_cell.angle_beta   90.00
_cell.angle_gamma   90.00
#
_symmetry.space_group_name_H-M   'P 1'
#
loop_
_entity.id
_entity.type
_entity.pdbx_description
1 polymer ?
#
loop_
_entity_poly.entity_id
_entity_poly.type
_entity_poly.pdbx_seq_one_letter_code
_entity_poly.pdbx_strand_id
1 'polypeptide(L)'
;MKRFALLLLLFWTVIGCGPKPTTRLYDEAAAEKITCLNLRITPPNPKWERFMQRLYPFDPSCKTMLEITTKCGIVCNSNQNAPRKNLSAFPDSYLRMEVSDGLHPIYSYYLDLQGEADEKELGRGWENIKKALHLKP
;
A
#
# COMPACT_ATOMS: atom_id res chain seq x y z
N MET A 1 -5.81 -18.98 -43.98
CA MET A 1 -4.79 -18.51 -43.01
C MET A 1 -4.83 -17.01 -42.69
N LYS A 2 -5.91 -16.25 -42.97
CA LYS A 2 -5.97 -14.80 -42.67
C LYS A 2 -6.81 -14.41 -41.44
N ARG A 3 -7.57 -15.35 -40.85
CA ARG A 3 -8.45 -15.10 -39.69
C ARG A 3 -7.80 -15.37 -38.33
N PHE A 4 -6.69 -16.11 -38.29
CA PHE A 4 -6.01 -16.46 -37.03
C PHE A 4 -5.08 -15.34 -36.52
N ALA A 5 -4.58 -14.49 -37.43
CA ALA A 5 -3.71 -13.37 -37.07
C ALA A 5 -4.45 -12.20 -36.38
N LEU A 6 -5.77 -12.08 -36.57
CA LEU A 6 -6.57 -11.00 -35.98
C LEU A 6 -6.87 -11.22 -34.49
N LEU A 7 -6.90 -12.48 -34.04
CA LEU A 7 -7.18 -12.85 -32.64
C LEU A 7 -5.97 -12.68 -31.71
N LEU A 8 -4.74 -12.76 -32.25
CA LEU A 8 -3.50 -12.55 -31.47
C LEU A 8 -3.21 -11.06 -31.22
N LEU A 9 -3.72 -10.15 -32.05
CA LEU A 9 -3.55 -8.70 -31.87
C LEU A 9 -4.47 -8.13 -30.78
N LEU A 10 -5.61 -8.78 -30.52
CA LEU A 10 -6.58 -8.35 -29.49
C LEU A 10 -6.14 -8.71 -28.06
N PHE A 11 -5.14 -9.59 -27.90
CA PHE A 11 -4.66 -10.01 -26.58
C PHE A 11 -3.61 -9.08 -25.96
N TRP A 12 -3.14 -8.07 -26.69
CA TRP A 12 -2.09 -7.16 -26.23
C TRP A 12 -2.60 -5.86 -25.58
N THR A 13 -3.92 -5.61 -25.58
CA THR A 13 -4.47 -4.30 -25.16
C THR A 13 -4.96 -4.21 -23.72
N VAL A 14 -4.64 -5.19 -22.85
CA VAL A 14 -5.03 -5.16 -21.43
C VAL A 14 -3.83 -5.38 -20.50
N ILE A 15 -2.77 -4.61 -20.70
CA ILE A 15 -1.82 -4.34 -19.60
C ILE A 15 -2.39 -3.14 -18.85
N GLY A 16 -3.25 -3.42 -17.87
CA GLY A 16 -3.85 -2.41 -17.01
C GLY A 16 -2.76 -1.66 -16.23
N CYS A 17 -2.56 -0.39 -16.57
CA CYS A 17 -1.63 0.51 -15.88
C CYS A 17 -2.29 1.07 -14.60
N GLY A 18 -2.43 0.21 -13.59
CA GLY A 18 -2.88 0.66 -12.26
C GLY A 18 -1.79 1.45 -11.52
N PRO A 19 -2.14 2.24 -10.49
CA PRO A 19 -1.17 2.93 -9.65
C PRO A 19 -0.22 1.90 -9.03
N LYS A 20 1.08 2.12 -9.24
CA LYS A 20 2.12 1.23 -8.70
C LYS A 20 2.49 1.71 -7.30
N PRO A 21 2.51 0.82 -6.30
CA PRO A 21 2.97 1.20 -4.98
C PRO A 21 4.48 1.50 -5.02
N THR A 22 4.89 2.47 -4.22
CA THR A 22 6.29 2.71 -3.88
C THR A 22 6.61 1.91 -2.63
N THR A 23 7.60 1.03 -2.70
CA THR A 23 8.02 0.22 -1.55
C THR A 23 9.50 0.46 -1.25
N ARG A 24 9.88 0.33 0.03
CA ARG A 24 11.27 0.46 0.46
C ARG A 24 11.51 -0.44 1.66
N LEU A 25 12.50 -1.31 1.54
CA LEU A 25 13.08 -2.07 2.63
C LEU A 25 14.33 -1.31 3.12
N TYR A 26 14.36 -0.95 4.39
CA TYR A 26 15.43 -0.15 4.98
C TYR A 26 16.45 -1.03 5.70
N ASP A 27 15.99 -2.11 6.34
CA ASP A 27 16.82 -3.00 7.15
C ASP A 27 16.40 -4.47 6.94
N GLU A 28 17.17 -5.19 6.13
CA GLU A 28 16.96 -6.62 5.84
C GLU A 28 17.19 -7.50 7.08
N ALA A 29 18.19 -7.16 7.90
CA ALA A 29 18.52 -7.95 9.09
C ALA A 29 17.47 -7.81 10.19
N ALA A 30 16.84 -6.64 10.30
CA ALA A 30 15.69 -6.44 11.18
C ALA A 30 14.45 -7.18 10.67
N ALA A 31 14.24 -7.22 9.34
CA ALA A 31 13.10 -7.92 8.73
C ALA A 31 13.06 -9.41 9.10
N GLU A 32 14.21 -10.10 9.06
CA GLU A 32 14.30 -11.53 9.39
C GLU A 32 14.00 -11.86 10.86
N LYS A 33 14.07 -10.86 11.76
CA LYS A 33 13.90 -11.03 13.21
C LYS A 33 12.47 -10.76 13.68
N ILE A 34 11.57 -10.35 12.79
CA ILE A 34 10.19 -10.03 13.16
C ILE A 34 9.46 -11.33 13.53
N THR A 35 9.15 -11.48 14.82
CA THR A 35 8.37 -12.60 15.34
C THR A 35 6.89 -12.27 15.49
N CYS A 36 6.57 -11.01 15.78
CA CYS A 36 5.21 -10.55 15.97
C CYS A 36 5.07 -9.05 15.64
N LEU A 37 3.83 -8.60 15.44
CA LEU A 37 3.51 -7.21 15.10
C LEU A 37 2.39 -6.66 15.97
N ASN A 38 2.52 -5.39 16.35
CA ASN A 38 1.45 -4.55 16.85
C ASN A 38 0.81 -3.77 15.68
N LEU A 39 -0.45 -3.36 15.79
CA LEU A 39 -1.18 -2.60 14.75
C LEU A 39 -1.55 -1.21 15.24
N ARG A 40 -1.24 -0.19 14.44
CA ARG A 40 -1.72 1.19 14.61
C ARG A 40 -2.37 1.68 13.32
N ILE A 41 -3.57 2.27 13.40
CA ILE A 41 -4.27 2.84 12.24
C ILE A 41 -4.55 4.33 12.50
N THR A 42 -4.21 5.18 11.55
CA THR A 42 -4.36 6.64 11.65
C THR A 42 -4.96 7.23 10.35
N PRO A 43 -6.09 7.93 10.40
CA PRO A 43 -6.97 8.09 11.57
C PRO A 43 -7.58 6.74 12.02
N PRO A 44 -8.03 6.60 13.27
CA PRO A 44 -8.66 5.37 13.76
C PRO A 44 -9.83 4.94 12.87
N ASN A 45 -9.84 3.66 12.47
CA ASN A 45 -10.87 3.10 11.61
C ASN A 45 -11.24 1.66 12.05
N PRO A 46 -12.35 1.45 12.78
CA PRO A 46 -12.74 0.14 13.30
C PRO A 46 -13.04 -0.92 12.23
N LYS A 47 -13.37 -0.50 10.99
CA LYS A 47 -13.56 -1.43 9.88
C LYS A 47 -12.21 -2.02 9.47
N TRP A 48 -11.19 -1.18 9.33
CA TRP A 48 -9.85 -1.63 8.94
C TRP A 48 -9.17 -2.41 10.03
N GLU A 49 -9.35 -2.01 11.29
CA GLU A 49 -8.82 -2.76 12.43
C GLU A 49 -9.33 -4.20 12.42
N ARG A 50 -10.66 -4.39 12.29
CA ARG A 50 -11.27 -5.72 12.16
C ARG A 50 -10.80 -6.47 10.91
N PHE A 51 -10.63 -5.77 9.79
CA PHE A 51 -10.12 -6.40 8.57
C PHE A 51 -8.69 -6.91 8.77
N MET A 52 -7.79 -6.08 9.32
CA MET A 52 -6.40 -6.44 9.57
C MET A 52 -6.26 -7.56 10.59
N GLN A 53 -7.05 -7.54 11.67
CA GLN A 53 -7.07 -8.63 12.66
C GLN A 53 -7.45 -10.00 12.07
N ARG A 54 -8.20 -10.04 10.96
CA ARG A 54 -8.47 -11.29 10.23
C ARG A 54 -7.29 -11.76 9.37
N LEU A 55 -6.40 -10.85 9.00
CA LEU A 55 -5.24 -11.15 8.15
C LEU A 55 -4.01 -11.57 8.95
N TYR A 56 -3.92 -11.16 10.22
CA TYR A 56 -2.79 -11.44 11.09
C TYR A 56 -3.17 -11.26 12.57
N PRO A 57 -2.71 -12.14 13.47
CA PRO A 57 -2.96 -12.02 14.91
C PRO A 57 -2.03 -10.96 15.52
N PHE A 58 -2.39 -9.68 15.36
CA PHE A 58 -1.63 -8.57 15.97
C PHE A 58 -1.69 -8.63 17.50
N ASP A 59 -0.52 -8.48 18.14
CA ASP A 59 -0.40 -8.47 19.61
C ASP A 59 0.07 -7.08 20.07
N PRO A 60 -0.71 -6.37 20.92
CA PRO A 60 -0.36 -5.05 21.42
C PRO A 60 0.95 -4.99 22.21
N SER A 61 1.45 -6.12 22.72
CA SER A 61 2.72 -6.22 23.46
C SER A 61 3.96 -6.30 22.55
N CYS A 62 3.77 -6.48 21.23
CA CYS A 62 4.87 -6.52 20.27
C CYS A 62 5.59 -5.19 20.16
N LYS A 63 6.93 -5.25 20.19
CA LYS A 63 7.81 -4.10 20.01
C LYS A 63 7.75 -3.55 18.58
N THR A 64 7.70 -4.44 17.60
CA THR A 64 7.59 -4.10 16.18
C THR A 64 6.15 -3.72 15.85
N MET A 65 5.96 -2.60 15.16
CA MET A 65 4.65 -2.03 14.88
C MET A 65 4.43 -1.92 13.37
N LEU A 66 3.24 -2.31 12.91
CA LEU A 66 2.67 -1.94 11.63
C LEU A 66 1.78 -0.70 11.83
N GLU A 67 2.17 0.42 11.25
CA GLU A 67 1.35 1.62 11.16
C GLU A 67 0.71 1.75 9.78
N ILE A 68 -0.60 1.98 9.76
CA ILE A 68 -1.39 2.25 8.56
C ILE A 68 -1.87 3.69 8.63
N THR A 69 -1.43 4.52 7.70
CA THR A 69 -1.86 5.92 7.58
C THR A 69 -2.62 6.15 6.30
N THR A 70 -3.76 6.83 6.40
CA THR A 70 -4.48 7.35 5.24
C THR A 70 -4.87 8.79 5.36
N LYS A 71 -4.96 9.43 4.20
CA LYS A 71 -5.39 10.81 4.07
C LYS A 71 -6.19 10.95 2.79
N CYS A 72 -7.42 11.44 2.92
CA CYS A 72 -8.32 11.74 1.82
C CYS A 72 -8.40 13.26 1.58
N GLY A 73 -8.91 13.66 0.41
CA GLY A 73 -9.14 15.06 0.08
C GLY A 73 -7.84 15.85 -0.09
N ILE A 74 -6.84 15.26 -0.74
CA ILE A 74 -5.55 15.92 -0.98
C ILE A 74 -5.76 17.00 -2.06
N VAL A 75 -6.07 18.22 -1.64
CA VAL A 75 -6.22 19.36 -2.55
C VAL A 75 -4.87 20.07 -2.72
N CYS A 76 -4.37 20.14 -3.95
CA CYS A 76 -3.20 20.94 -4.27
C CYS A 76 -3.60 22.42 -4.44
N ASN A 77 -3.33 23.27 -3.46
CA ASN A 77 -3.69 24.71 -3.51
C ASN A 77 -2.60 25.61 -4.12
N SER A 78 -1.50 25.06 -4.63
CA SER A 78 -0.43 25.88 -5.22
C SER A 78 -0.70 26.21 -6.69
N ASN A 79 -0.71 27.51 -7.01
CA ASN A 79 -0.76 28.02 -8.39
C ASN A 79 0.46 27.60 -9.22
N GLN A 80 1.57 27.24 -8.58
CA GLN A 80 2.79 26.80 -9.27
C GLN A 80 2.65 25.40 -9.89
N ASN A 81 1.63 24.62 -9.49
CA ASN A 81 1.34 23.30 -10.05
C ASN A 81 0.17 23.31 -11.05
N ALA A 82 -0.35 24.48 -11.42
CA ALA A 82 -1.47 24.62 -12.36
C ALA A 82 -1.29 23.84 -13.70
N PRO A 83 -0.09 23.77 -14.30
CA PRO A 83 0.10 22.97 -15.52
C PRO A 83 -0.02 21.45 -15.26
N ARG A 84 0.45 20.97 -14.10
CA ARG A 84 0.35 19.54 -13.71
C ARG A 84 -1.06 19.12 -13.35
N LYS A 85 -1.88 20.05 -12.83
CA LYS A 85 -3.32 19.82 -12.55
C LYS A 85 -4.12 19.48 -13.82
N ASN A 86 -3.77 20.08 -14.96
CA ASN A 86 -4.48 19.85 -16.22
C ASN A 86 -3.92 18.69 -17.05
N LEU A 87 -2.71 18.20 -16.75
CA LEU A 87 -2.00 17.21 -17.55
C LEU A 87 -1.80 15.85 -16.87
N SER A 88 -1.97 15.73 -15.55
CA SER A 88 -1.84 14.47 -14.82
C SER A 88 -2.95 14.28 -13.80
N ALA A 89 -3.46 13.06 -13.67
CA ALA A 89 -4.42 12.66 -12.63
C ALA A 89 -3.73 12.70 -11.27
N PHE A 90 -3.84 13.83 -10.57
CA PHE A 90 -3.30 14.01 -9.23
C PHE A 90 -4.05 13.09 -8.24
N PRO A 91 -3.38 12.51 -7.23
CA PRO A 91 -4.06 11.63 -6.28
C PRO A 91 -5.00 12.41 -5.35
N ASP A 92 -6.18 11.84 -5.13
CA ASP A 92 -7.17 12.36 -4.19
C ASP A 92 -6.91 11.89 -2.76
N SER A 93 -6.27 10.72 -2.62
CA SER A 93 -5.91 10.14 -1.33
C SER A 93 -4.61 9.33 -1.42
N TYR A 94 -4.05 8.94 -0.27
CA TYR A 94 -2.98 7.96 -0.21
C TYR A 94 -3.21 6.91 0.87
N LEU A 95 -2.59 5.75 0.66
CA LEU A 95 -2.37 4.71 1.65
C LEU A 95 -0.88 4.53 1.92
N ARG A 96 -0.48 4.70 3.19
CA ARG A 96 0.86 4.38 3.67
C ARG A 96 0.77 3.26 4.70
N MET A 97 1.63 2.27 4.56
CA MET A 97 1.82 1.22 5.55
C MET A 97 3.31 1.14 5.89
N GLU A 98 3.66 1.23 7.16
CA GLU A 98 5.04 1.24 7.62
C GLU A 98 5.23 0.24 8.75
N VAL A 99 6.29 -0.57 8.63
CA VAL A 99 6.74 -1.46 9.70
C VAL A 99 7.98 -0.86 10.33
N SER A 100 7.95 -0.66 11.64
CA SER A 100 9.06 -0.09 12.40
C SER A 100 9.32 -0.85 13.70
N ASP A 101 10.58 -0.82 14.16
CA ASP A 101 10.96 -1.17 15.53
C ASP A 101 11.22 0.14 16.29
N GLY A 102 10.22 0.62 17.01
CA GLY A 102 10.24 1.95 17.62
C GLY A 102 10.37 3.06 16.56
N LEU A 103 11.48 3.80 16.59
CA LEU A 103 11.78 4.90 15.65
C LEU A 103 12.57 4.43 14.41
N HIS A 104 12.91 3.15 14.32
CA HIS A 104 13.69 2.61 13.21
C HIS A 104 12.74 2.00 12.16
N PRO A 105 12.57 2.62 10.99
CA PRO A 105 11.75 2.05 9.93
C PRO A 105 12.45 0.81 9.37
N ILE A 106 11.70 -0.28 9.24
CA ILE A 106 12.16 -1.53 8.62
C ILE A 106 11.66 -1.58 7.18
N TYR A 107 10.39 -1.28 6.96
CA TYR A 107 9.77 -1.33 5.64
C TYR A 107 8.68 -0.28 5.48
N SER A 108 8.57 0.31 4.29
CA SER A 108 7.47 1.21 3.94
C SER A 108 6.82 0.81 2.62
N TYR A 109 5.49 0.89 2.58
CA TYR A 109 4.64 0.78 1.40
C TYR A 109 3.81 2.06 1.28
N TYR A 110 3.77 2.64 0.09
CA TYR A 110 3.02 3.85 -0.21
C TYR A 110 2.26 3.68 -1.53
N LEU A 111 0.98 4.06 -1.54
CA LEU A 111 0.12 3.97 -2.71
C LEU A 111 -0.72 5.24 -2.85
N ASP A 112 -0.56 5.90 -3.99
CA ASP A 112 -1.43 6.99 -4.44
C ASP A 112 -2.74 6.45 -5.00
N LEU A 113 -3.86 7.11 -4.67
CA LEU A 113 -5.20 6.67 -5.01
C LEU A 113 -6.02 7.82 -5.61
N GLN A 114 -6.92 7.46 -6.53
CA GLN A 114 -7.90 8.37 -7.16
C GLN A 114 -9.24 8.40 -6.41
N GLY A 115 -9.26 7.93 -5.16
CA GLY A 115 -10.44 7.74 -4.34
C GLY A 115 -10.03 7.27 -2.95
N GLU A 116 -10.99 7.00 -2.07
CA GLU A 116 -10.70 6.46 -0.74
C GLU A 116 -10.10 5.05 -0.80
N ALA A 117 -9.17 4.74 0.10
CA ALA A 117 -8.62 3.39 0.22
C ALA A 117 -9.70 2.42 0.72
N ASP A 118 -9.79 1.24 0.11
CA ASP A 118 -10.68 0.17 0.55
C ASP A 118 -9.90 -1.05 1.10
N GLU A 119 -10.65 -2.10 1.47
CA GLU A 119 -10.07 -3.35 2.00
C GLU A 119 -9.18 -4.09 0.99
N LYS A 120 -9.42 -3.94 -0.31
CA LYS A 120 -8.61 -4.53 -1.39
C LYS A 120 -7.27 -3.81 -1.50
N GLU A 121 -7.22 -2.49 -1.40
CA GLU A 121 -5.95 -1.75 -1.30
C GLU A 121 -5.17 -2.18 -0.05
N LEU A 122 -5.86 -2.29 1.08
CA LEU A 122 -5.27 -2.65 2.36
C LEU A 122 -4.69 -4.07 2.35
N GLY A 123 -5.48 -5.04 1.86
CA GLY A 123 -5.06 -6.43 1.72
C GLY A 123 -3.87 -6.58 0.75
N ARG A 124 -3.87 -5.85 -0.36
CA ARG A 124 -2.73 -5.83 -1.29
C ARG A 124 -1.47 -5.24 -0.65
N GLY A 125 -1.60 -4.18 0.14
CA GLY A 125 -0.49 -3.62 0.90
C GLY A 125 0.07 -4.63 1.92
N TRP A 126 -0.81 -5.32 2.64
CA TRP A 126 -0.44 -6.38 3.57
C TRP A 126 0.31 -7.54 2.91
N GLU A 127 -0.17 -8.03 1.75
CA GLU A 127 0.52 -9.10 1.03
C GLU A 127 1.92 -8.69 0.56
N ASN A 128 2.12 -7.43 0.18
CA ASN A 128 3.46 -6.93 -0.14
C ASN A 128 4.37 -6.91 1.09
N ILE A 129 3.85 -6.51 2.25
CA ILE A 129 4.59 -6.51 3.52
C ILE A 129 4.98 -7.93 3.91
N LYS A 130 4.02 -8.87 3.93
CA LYS A 130 4.28 -10.28 4.22
C LYS A 130 5.38 -10.85 3.33
N LYS A 131 5.30 -10.57 2.03
CA LYS A 131 6.29 -11.05 1.06
C LYS A 131 7.66 -10.43 1.32
N ALA A 132 7.74 -9.11 1.54
CA ALA A 132 9.00 -8.41 1.73
C ALA A 132 9.69 -8.76 3.06
N LEU A 133 8.91 -9.08 4.10
CA LEU A 133 9.40 -9.36 5.45
C LEU A 133 9.39 -10.85 5.79
N HIS A 134 9.06 -11.73 4.83
CA HIS A 134 8.97 -13.18 5.01
C HIS A 134 8.12 -13.61 6.23
N LEU A 135 7.05 -12.87 6.50
CA LEU A 135 6.18 -13.14 7.66
C LEU A 135 5.46 -14.48 7.48
N LYS A 136 5.49 -15.30 8.52
CA LYS A 136 4.74 -16.56 8.58
C LYS A 136 3.25 -16.27 8.86
N PRO A 137 2.34 -17.08 8.31
CA PRO A 137 0.91 -16.98 8.59
C PRO A 137 0.59 -17.20 10.07
#